data_AF-A0A359N066-F1
#
_entry.id   AF-A0A359N066-F1
#
_cell.length_a   1.000
_cell.length_b   1.000
_cell.length_c   1.000
_cell.angle_alpha   90.00
_cell.angle_beta   90.00
_cell.angle_gamma   90.00
#
_symmetry.space_group_name_H-M   'P 1'
#
loop_
_entity.id
_entity.type
_entity.pdbx_description
1 polymer ?
#
loop_
_entity_poly.entity_id
_entity_poly.type
_entity_poly.pdbx_seq_one_letter_code
_entity_poly.pdbx_strand_id
1 'polypeptide(L)'
;MHFVAVLAKIFNPRLKIFWYLQNIPVYYLPQNKSILVYFKRFVERLIIGKIDKIISNSNFIRNEVLKYFKAKSDVIYPVIDTEFFIRDRSPPGDRSQDQNLFIN
;
A
#
# COMPACT_ATOMS: atom_id res chain seq x y z
N MET A 1 10.77 2.71 -5.91
CA MET A 1 9.98 3.45 -6.90
C MET A 1 9.82 4.94 -6.57
N HIS A 2 9.67 5.33 -5.29
CA HIS A 2 9.44 6.72 -4.87
C HIS A 2 10.61 7.68 -5.15
N PHE A 3 11.84 7.17 -5.11
CA PHE A 3 13.04 7.96 -5.42
C PHE A 3 12.99 8.57 -6.82
N VAL A 4 12.54 7.80 -7.82
CA VAL A 4 12.45 8.27 -9.21
C VAL A 4 11.39 9.36 -9.36
N ALA A 5 10.24 9.21 -8.71
CA ALA A 5 9.18 10.22 -8.72
C ALA A 5 9.65 11.54 -8.05
N VAL A 6 10.37 11.43 -6.94
CA VAL A 6 10.96 12.61 -6.27
C VAL A 6 12.03 13.26 -7.14
N LEU A 7 12.89 12.47 -7.79
CA LEU A 7 13.88 12.97 -8.72
C LEU A 7 13.22 13.72 -9.90
N ALA A 8 12.17 13.16 -10.49
CA ALA A 8 11.39 13.82 -11.53
C ALA A 8 10.79 15.16 -11.05
N LYS A 9 10.33 15.23 -9.80
CA LYS A 9 9.83 16.48 -9.21
C LYS A 9 10.92 17.53 -8.96
N ILE A 10 12.17 17.11 -8.73
CA ILE A 10 13.30 18.05 -8.65
C ILE A 10 13.49 18.76 -10.00
N PHE A 11 13.39 18.02 -11.11
CA PHE A 11 13.50 18.59 -12.47
C PHE A 11 12.23 19.32 -12.92
N ASN A 12 11.05 18.90 -12.44
CA ASN A 12 9.78 19.55 -12.74
C ASN A 12 8.99 19.87 -11.45
N PRO A 13 9.21 21.07 -10.86
CA PRO A 13 8.64 21.44 -9.56
C PRO A 13 7.11 21.49 -9.52
N ARG A 14 6.45 21.60 -10.68
CA ARG A 14 4.98 21.63 -10.78
C ARG A 14 4.35 20.24 -10.62
N LEU A 15 5.14 19.17 -10.70
CA LEU A 15 4.65 17.81 -10.61
C LEU A 15 4.13 17.52 -9.20
N LYS A 16 2.90 16.99 -9.15
CA LYS A 16 2.26 16.54 -7.90
C LYS A 16 2.46 15.04 -7.73
N ILE A 17 3.03 14.65 -6.60
CA ILE A 17 3.28 13.26 -6.24
C ILE A 17 2.23 12.84 -5.22
N PHE A 18 1.42 11.88 -5.62
CA PHE A 18 0.50 11.16 -4.74
C PHE A 18 1.06 9.78 -4.45
N TRP A 19 1.02 9.37 -3.19
CA TRP A 19 1.45 8.05 -2.79
C TRP A 19 0.32 7.31 -2.08
N TYR A 20 -0.18 6.25 -2.72
CA TYR A 20 -1.08 5.29 -2.10
C TYR A 20 -0.28 4.19 -1.38
N LEU A 21 -0.47 4.07 -0.07
CA LEU A 21 0.25 3.14 0.79
C LEU A 21 -0.69 2.05 1.32
N GLN A 22 -0.38 0.82 0.94
CA GLN A 22 -1.10 -0.36 1.42
C GLN A 22 -0.39 -1.07 2.58
N ASN A 23 0.94 -1.06 2.59
CA ASN A 23 1.78 -1.77 3.56
C ASN A 23 2.96 -0.91 3.98
N ILE A 24 3.39 -1.04 5.24
CA ILE A 24 4.63 -0.42 5.72
C ILE A 24 5.81 -1.28 5.28
N PRO A 25 6.94 -0.68 4.85
CA PRO A 25 8.09 -1.47 4.48
C PRO A 25 8.63 -2.31 5.66
N VAL A 26 8.91 -3.59 5.41
CA VAL A 26 9.31 -4.59 6.42
C VAL A 26 10.55 -4.16 7.24
N TYR A 27 11.43 -3.33 6.68
CA TYR A 27 12.60 -2.83 7.41
C TYR A 27 12.28 -1.75 8.46
N TYR A 28 11.02 -1.36 8.64
CA TYR A 28 10.56 -0.59 9.81
C TYR A 28 10.28 -1.47 11.03
N LEU A 29 10.25 -2.81 10.87
CA LEU A 29 10.14 -3.74 11.99
C LEU A 29 11.35 -3.63 12.93
N PRO A 30 11.13 -3.74 14.25
CA PRO A 30 12.17 -3.52 15.27
C PRO A 30 13.29 -4.56 15.27
N GLN A 31 13.09 -5.68 14.57
CA GLN A 31 14.05 -6.79 14.47
C GLN A 31 15.25 -6.42 13.56
N ASN A 32 15.07 -5.47 12.63
CA ASN A 32 16.10 -5.08 11.67
C ASN A 32 16.91 -3.87 12.16
N LYS A 33 18.03 -4.13 12.85
CA LYS A 33 18.91 -3.11 13.46
C LYS A 33 20.21 -2.82 12.70
N SER A 34 20.32 -3.20 11.43
CA SER A 34 21.52 -2.92 10.64
C SER A 34 21.72 -1.42 10.39
N ILE A 35 22.97 -0.95 10.37
CA ILE A 35 23.34 0.43 10.04
C ILE A 35 22.79 0.87 8.67
N LEU A 36 22.72 -0.07 7.71
CA LEU A 36 22.15 0.15 6.39
C LEU A 36 20.66 0.47 6.46
N VAL A 37 19.93 -0.12 7.42
CA VAL A 37 18.51 0.16 7.65
C VAL A 37 18.34 1.57 8.19
N TYR A 38 19.22 2.02 9.08
CA TYR A 38 19.19 3.41 9.57
C TYR A 38 19.39 4.41 8.42
N PHE A 39 20.40 4.19 7.58
CA PHE A 39 20.65 5.04 6.41
C PHE A 39 19.46 5.02 5.44
N LYS A 40 18.89 3.84 5.15
CA LYS A 40 17.71 3.72 4.30
C LYS A 40 16.51 4.49 4.85
N ARG A 41 16.23 4.39 6.16
CA ARG A 41 15.15 5.14 6.83
C ARG A 41 15.38 6.65 6.73
N PHE A 42 16.62 7.11 6.83
CA PHE A 42 16.97 8.52 6.69
C PHE A 42 16.69 9.03 5.27
N VAL A 43 17.19 8.34 4.25
CA VAL A 43 16.94 8.69 2.84
C VAL A 43 15.44 8.69 2.54
N GLU A 44 14.71 7.70 3.04
CA GLU A 44 13.27 7.60 2.83
C GLU A 44 12.50 8.75 3.49
N ARG A 45 12.90 9.18 4.68
CA ARG A 45 12.31 10.38 5.30
C ARG A 45 12.50 11.64 4.45
N LEU A 46 13.64 11.80 3.79
CA LEU A 46 13.88 12.92 2.87
C LEU A 46 12.98 12.86 1.63
N ILE A 47 12.85 11.65 1.05
CA ILE A 47 11.96 11.41 -0.10
C ILE A 47 10.51 11.74 0.27
N ILE A 48 10.06 11.31 1.45
CA ILE A 48 8.70 11.53 1.92
C ILE A 48 8.38 13.02 2.07
N GLY A 49 9.33 13.83 2.52
CA GLY A 49 9.18 15.29 2.58
C GLY A 49 8.89 15.96 1.24
N LYS A 50 9.09 15.27 0.10
CA LYS A 50 8.79 15.78 -1.24
C LYS A 50 7.45 15.29 -1.80
N ILE A 51 6.78 14.35 -1.14
CA ILE A 51 5.48 13.82 -1.54
C ILE A 51 4.39 14.81 -1.13
N ASP A 52 3.50 15.18 -2.06
CA ASP A 52 2.46 16.18 -1.78
C ASP A 52 1.31 15.60 -0.96
N LYS A 53 0.95 14.34 -1.22
CA LYS A 53 -0.16 13.68 -0.52
C LYS A 53 0.08 12.19 -0.35
N ILE A 54 -0.15 11.71 0.86
CA ILE A 54 -0.12 10.29 1.20
C ILE A 54 -1.54 9.82 1.49
N ILE A 55 -1.92 8.70 0.90
CA ILE A 55 -3.21 8.05 1.10
C ILE A 55 -2.94 6.65 1.66
N SER A 56 -3.54 6.35 2.79
CA SER A 56 -3.45 5.06 3.47
C SER A 56 -4.71 4.24 3.18
N ASN A 57 -4.57 2.92 3.08
CA ASN A 57 -5.71 2.01 2.89
C ASN A 57 -6.58 1.80 4.15
N SER A 58 -6.08 2.19 5.32
CA SER A 58 -6.71 1.92 6.61
C SER A 58 -6.20 2.88 7.69
N ASN A 59 -6.94 2.97 8.80
CA ASN A 59 -6.50 3.70 9.98
C ASN A 59 -5.20 3.13 10.58
N PHE A 60 -4.99 1.80 10.49
CA PHE A 60 -3.76 1.17 10.97
C PHE A 60 -2.54 1.70 10.22
N ILE A 61 -2.56 1.67 8.88
CA ILE A 61 -1.46 2.19 8.07
C ILE A 61 -1.28 3.69 8.28
N ARG A 62 -2.37 4.46 8.42
CA ARG A 62 -2.28 5.89 8.75
C ARG A 62 -1.51 6.15 10.03
N ASN A 63 -1.77 5.38 11.09
CA ASN A 63 -1.08 5.53 12.36
C ASN A 63 0.41 5.20 12.25
N GLU A 64 0.74 4.16 11.49
CA GLU A 64 2.14 3.77 11.28
C GLU A 64 2.89 4.77 10.38
N VAL A 65 2.23 5.35 9.38
CA VAL A 65 2.76 6.49 8.60
C VAL A 65 3.07 7.67 9.52
N LEU A 66 2.13 8.02 10.40
CA LEU A 66 2.35 9.09 11.37
C LEU A 66 3.52 8.77 12.31
N LYS A 67 3.64 7.53 12.75
CA LYS A 67 4.69 7.06 13.68
C LYS A 67 6.07 7.09 13.04
N TYR A 68 6.23 6.44 11.89
CA TYR A 68 7.54 6.23 11.24
C TYR A 68 7.95 7.41 10.35
N PHE A 69 7.03 7.88 9.51
CA PHE A 69 7.31 8.91 8.54
C PHE A 69 7.09 10.32 9.08
N LYS A 70 6.39 10.47 10.22
CA LYS A 70 6.01 11.78 10.80
C LYS A 70 5.21 12.64 9.81
N ALA A 71 4.47 12.00 8.91
CA ALA A 71 3.66 12.64 7.89
C ALA A 71 2.17 12.40 8.15
N LYS A 72 1.34 13.34 7.72
CA LYS A 72 -0.12 13.16 7.71
C LYS A 72 -0.50 12.34 6.46
N SER A 73 -1.47 11.45 6.61
CA SER A 73 -2.08 10.72 5.49
C SER A 73 -3.60 10.71 5.64
N ASP A 74 -4.28 10.76 4.51
CA ASP A 74 -5.73 10.54 4.42
C ASP A 74 -6.01 9.05 4.30
N VAL A 75 -7.22 8.60 4.63
CA VAL A 75 -7.62 7.19 4.51
C VAL A 75 -8.62 7.02 3.39
N ILE A 76 -8.31 6.14 2.45
CA ILE A 76 -9.26 5.65 1.45
C ILE A 76 -9.30 4.13 1.58
N TYR A 77 -10.39 3.64 2.14
CA TYR A 77 -10.62 2.21 2.27
C TYR A 77 -10.75 1.57 0.88
N PRO A 78 -10.14 0.39 0.66
CA PRO A 78 -10.35 -0.35 -0.57
C PRO A 78 -11.84 -0.69 -0.70
N VAL A 79 -12.40 -0.44 -1.88
CA VAL A 79 -13.77 -0.84 -2.20
C VAL A 79 -13.75 -2.33 -2.54
N ILE A 80 -14.67 -3.08 -1.95
CA ILE A 80 -14.87 -4.50 -2.24
C ILE A 80 -16.16 -4.59 -3.05
N ASP A 81 -16.09 -5.20 -4.23
CA ASP A 81 -17.28 -5.52 -5.01
C ASP A 81 -18.05 -6.65 -4.31
N THR A 82 -19.18 -6.31 -3.69
CA THR A 82 -19.99 -7.29 -2.97
C THR A 82 -20.79 -8.19 -3.90
N GLU A 83 -21.05 -7.76 -5.15
CA GLU A 83 -21.83 -8.55 -6.11
C GLU A 83 -21.04 -9.79 -6.55
N PHE A 84 -19.71 -9.66 -6.67
CA PHE A 84 -18.81 -10.78 -6.94
C PHE A 84 -18.96 -11.91 -5.90
N PHE A 85 -19.05 -11.58 -4.61
CA PHE A 85 -19.14 -12.58 -3.53
C PHE A 85 -20.55 -13.13 -3.28
N ILE A 86 -21.59 -12.51 -3.84
CA ILE A 86 -22.96 -13.00 -3.72
C ILE A 86 -23.24 -14.13 -4.74
N ARG A 87 -22.60 -14.10 -5.91
CA ARG A 87 -22.78 -15.14 -6.95
C ARG A 87 -22.28 -16.53 -6.53
N ASP A 88 -21.31 -16.62 -5.62
CA ASP A 88 -20.84 -17.88 -5.04
C ASP A 88 -21.77 -18.46 -3.96
N ARG A 89 -22.82 -17.74 -3.55
CA ARG A 89 -23.86 -18.26 -2.63
C ARG A 89 -24.99 -18.95 -3.38
N SER A 90 -24.65 -19.82 -4.33
CA SER A 90 -25.61 -20.82 -4.78
C SER A 90 -26.03 -21.64 -3.55
N PRO A 91 -27.35 -21.90 -3.32
CA PRO A 91 -27.78 -22.73 -2.20
C PRO A 91 -27.06 -24.08 -2.24
N PRO A 92 -26.78 -24.72 -1.09
CA PRO A 92 -26.08 -25.99 -1.03
C PRO A 92 -26.96 -27.07 -1.67
N GLY A 93 -26.87 -27.21 -2.99
CA GLY A 93 -27.86 -27.98 -3.72
C GLY A 93 -27.70 -27.97 -5.23
N ASP A 94 -26.47 -27.87 -5.76
CA ASP A 94 -26.14 -28.56 -7.02
C ASP A 94 -24.62 -28.69 -7.24
N ARG A 95 -23.95 -29.56 -6.47
CA ARG A 95 -22.51 -29.89 -6.68
C ARG A 95 -22.31 -30.97 -7.75
N SER A 96 -23.18 -31.04 -8.76
CA SER A 96 -23.13 -32.10 -9.77
C SER A 96 -22.45 -31.67 -11.08
N GLN A 97 -22.12 -30.38 -11.28
CA GLN A 97 -21.57 -29.90 -12.55
C GLN A 97 -20.06 -29.61 -12.56
N ASP A 98 -19.40 -29.44 -11.41
CA ASP A 98 -17.97 -29.05 -11.37
C ASP A 98 -16.97 -30.20 -11.56
N GLN A 99 -17.43 -31.46 -11.66
CA GLN A 99 -16.52 -32.61 -11.88
C GLN A 99 -16.08 -32.78 -13.34
N ASN A 100 -16.71 -32.10 -14.30
CA ASN A 100 -16.40 -32.26 -15.73
C ASN A 100 -15.35 -31.26 -16.28
N LEU A 101 -14.83 -30.34 -15.46
CA LEU A 101 -13.85 -29.33 -15.89
C LEU A 101 -12.39 -29.72 -15.65
N PHE A 102 -12.13 -30.87 -15.03
CA PHE A 102 -10.76 -31.37 -14.75
C PHE A 102 -10.40 -32.66 -15.50
N ILE A 103 -11.26 -33.14 -16.40
CA ILE A 103 -10.97 -34.30 -17.26
C ILE A 103 -11.29 -33.93 -18.71
N ASN A 104 -10.37 -33.20 -19.36
CA ASN A 104 -9.99 -33.33 -20.78
C ASN A 104 -8.81 -32.41 -21.08
#